data_AF-A0A7R9JMA5-F1
#
_entry.id   AF-A0A7R9JMA5-F1
#
_cell.length_a   1.000
_cell.length_b   1.000
_cell.length_c   1.000
_cell.angle_alpha   90.00
_cell.angle_beta   90.00
_cell.angle_gamma   90.00
#
_symmetry.space_group_name_H-M   'P 1'
#
loop_
_entity.id
_entity.type
_entity.pdbx_description
1 polymer ?
#
loop_
_entity_poly.entity_id
_entity_poly.type
_entity_poly.pdbx_seq_one_letter_code
_entity_poly.pdbx_strand_id
1 'polypeptide(L)'
;VHADSNHYSSSMLRQHKFLTSLLERLESPALSQKVLQELEEVRAVLTQPANMVVHLAADMDKLPGDPAEPWAQMLPSGVNPKRIKLSVTPDWALLAPPCEQKNGSCVVGLGCIESSFLCQTTGCLRDFSHPDLAPLLVFLQYLTQLEGPMWRQIRGQGLSYGYSILPRPNEGLLYLALYRSTNCVAAYKEARNILVRMIYYNNIHSAMRRSNRS
;
A
#
# COMPACT_ATOMS: atom_id res chain seq x y z
N VAL A 1 -11.48 -4.40 2.33
CA VAL A 1 -10.65 -5.02 1.26
C VAL A 1 -11.51 -6.05 0.52
N HIS A 2 -11.57 -6.05 -0.82
CA HIS A 2 -12.34 -7.04 -1.59
C HIS A 2 -11.86 -8.46 -1.30
N ALA A 3 -12.77 -9.44 -1.27
CA ALA A 3 -12.40 -10.84 -1.10
C ALA A 3 -11.49 -11.36 -2.22
N ASP A 4 -11.64 -10.81 -3.43
CA ASP A 4 -10.87 -11.25 -4.61
C ASP A 4 -9.65 -10.37 -4.91
N SER A 5 -9.23 -9.49 -3.98
CA SER A 5 -8.07 -8.62 -4.18
C SER A 5 -6.76 -9.27 -3.75
N ASN A 6 -5.66 -8.90 -4.41
CA ASN A 6 -4.32 -9.32 -4.01
C ASN A 6 -4.01 -8.96 -2.56
N HIS A 7 -4.38 -7.75 -2.10
CA HIS A 7 -4.18 -7.34 -0.71
C HIS A 7 -4.87 -8.25 0.30
N TYR A 8 -6.07 -8.75 -0.01
CA TYR A 8 -6.76 -9.71 0.84
C TYR A 8 -6.04 -11.05 0.84
N SER A 9 -5.74 -11.58 -0.35
CA SER A 9 -5.08 -12.87 -0.53
C SER A 9 -3.67 -12.90 0.08
N SER A 10 -2.92 -11.81 0.01
CA SER A 10 -1.54 -11.69 0.54
C SER A 10 -1.45 -11.44 2.04
N SER A 11 -2.57 -11.36 2.76
CA SER A 11 -2.53 -11.24 4.23
C SER A 11 -1.76 -12.40 4.88
N MET A 12 -0.96 -12.09 5.90
CA MET A 12 -0.09 -13.06 6.58
C MET A 12 -0.85 -14.31 7.05
N LEU A 13 -2.04 -14.14 7.63
CA LEU A 13 -2.87 -15.27 8.09
C LEU A 13 -3.32 -16.19 6.96
N ARG A 14 -3.70 -15.62 5.80
CA ARG A 14 -4.13 -16.41 4.65
C ARG A 14 -2.95 -17.07 3.97
N GLN A 15 -1.85 -16.34 3.82
CA GLN A 15 -0.61 -16.86 3.26
C GLN A 15 -0.06 -18.00 4.12
N HIS A 16 -0.11 -17.89 5.45
CA HIS A 16 0.28 -19.01 6.32
C HIS A 16 -0.54 -20.27 6.03
N LYS A 17 -1.88 -20.18 6.02
CA LYS A 17 -2.76 -21.31 5.70
C LYS A 17 -2.51 -21.86 4.28
N PHE A 18 -2.39 -20.96 3.30
CA PHE A 18 -2.17 -21.33 1.90
C PHE A 18 -0.83 -22.04 1.71
N LEU A 19 0.26 -21.48 2.24
CA LEU A 19 1.61 -22.03 2.07
C LEU A 19 1.78 -23.35 2.82
N THR A 20 1.22 -23.50 4.02
CA THR A 20 1.22 -24.79 4.74
C THR A 20 0.50 -25.85 3.91
N SER A 21 -0.70 -25.55 3.41
CA SER A 21 -1.44 -26.47 2.53
C SER A 21 -0.70 -26.75 1.22
N LEU A 22 -0.01 -25.76 0.66
CA LEU A 22 0.80 -25.94 -0.55
C LEU A 22 1.96 -26.91 -0.30
N LEU A 23 2.65 -26.80 0.84
CA LEU A 23 3.73 -27.72 1.20
C LEU A 23 3.22 -29.17 1.30
N GLU A 24 2.10 -29.38 2.01
CA GLU A 24 1.46 -30.70 2.13
C GLU A 24 1.09 -31.28 0.74
N ARG A 25 0.58 -30.44 -0.17
CA ARG A 25 0.25 -30.85 -1.55
C ARG A 25 1.48 -31.24 -2.36
N LEU A 26 2.65 -30.64 -2.09
CA LEU A 26 3.87 -30.93 -2.82
C LEU A 26 4.51 -32.27 -2.43
N GLU A 27 4.17 -32.83 -1.25
CA GLU A 27 4.71 -34.13 -0.79
C GLU A 27 4.16 -35.33 -1.60
N SER A 28 3.01 -35.19 -2.25
CA SER A 28 2.42 -36.23 -3.09
C SER A 28 2.71 -35.99 -4.58
N PRO A 29 3.25 -36.98 -5.31
CA PRO A 29 3.53 -36.85 -6.74
C PRO A 29 2.31 -36.47 -7.61
N ALA A 30 1.12 -36.94 -7.25
CA ALA A 30 -0.10 -36.61 -7.99
C ALA A 30 -0.58 -35.17 -7.73
N LEU A 31 -0.49 -34.71 -6.48
CA LEU A 31 -0.90 -33.37 -6.10
C LEU A 31 0.12 -32.31 -6.51
N SER A 32 1.41 -32.64 -6.53
CA SER A 32 2.46 -31.74 -7.03
C SER A 32 2.28 -31.47 -8.53
N GLN A 33 1.89 -32.48 -9.32
CA GLN A 33 1.55 -32.27 -10.72
C GLN A 33 0.36 -31.32 -10.90
N LYS A 34 -0.64 -31.39 -10.02
CA LYS A 34 -1.76 -30.44 -10.00
C LYS A 34 -1.33 -29.02 -9.63
N VAL A 35 -0.41 -28.87 -8.67
CA VAL A 35 0.18 -27.55 -8.35
C VAL A 35 0.90 -26.95 -9.56
N LEU A 36 1.67 -27.77 -10.29
CA LEU A 36 2.32 -27.32 -11.53
C LEU A 36 1.31 -26.87 -12.59
N GLN A 37 0.21 -27.61 -12.75
CA GLN A 37 -0.86 -27.21 -13.66
C GLN A 37 -1.47 -25.86 -13.26
N GLU A 38 -1.79 -25.65 -11.97
CA GLU A 38 -2.31 -24.38 -11.47
C GLU A 38 -1.32 -23.22 -11.73
N LEU A 39 -0.02 -23.46 -11.55
CA LEU A 39 1.03 -22.49 -11.87
C LEU A 39 1.07 -22.15 -13.36
N GLU A 40 0.96 -23.16 -14.22
CA GLU A 40 0.92 -22.97 -15.67
C GLU A 40 -0.32 -22.21 -16.14
N GLU A 41 -1.46 -22.45 -15.51
CA GLU A 41 -2.69 -21.68 -15.74
C GLU A 41 -2.51 -20.20 -15.37
N VAL A 42 -1.94 -19.92 -14.19
CA VAL A 42 -1.61 -18.55 -13.78
C VAL A 42 -0.61 -17.90 -14.74
N ARG A 43 0.46 -18.61 -15.12
CA ARG A 43 1.44 -18.14 -16.10
C ARG A 43 0.76 -17.78 -17.42
N ALA A 44 -0.05 -18.68 -17.96
CA ALA A 44 -0.76 -18.48 -19.22
C ALA A 44 -1.69 -17.26 -19.18
N VAL A 45 -2.37 -16.99 -18.06
CA VAL A 45 -3.22 -15.78 -17.90
C VAL A 45 -2.37 -14.52 -17.83
N LEU A 46 -1.31 -14.49 -17.02
CA LEU A 46 -0.46 -13.31 -16.83
C LEU A 46 0.32 -12.93 -18.09
N THR A 47 0.75 -13.92 -18.88
CA THR A 47 1.57 -13.70 -20.08
C THR A 47 0.75 -13.50 -21.34
N GLN A 48 -0.58 -13.38 -21.25
CA GLN A 48 -1.39 -12.96 -22.39
C GLN A 48 -1.03 -11.52 -22.76
N PRO A 49 -0.73 -11.21 -24.03
CA PRO A 49 -0.42 -9.84 -24.45
C PRO A 49 -1.47 -8.80 -24.05
N ALA A 50 -2.74 -9.20 -23.94
CA ALA A 50 -3.85 -8.35 -23.49
C ALA A 50 -3.77 -7.95 -22.00
N ASN A 51 -3.06 -8.72 -21.17
CA ASN A 51 -2.89 -8.49 -19.74
C ASN A 51 -1.51 -7.88 -19.39
N MET A 52 -0.68 -7.62 -20.40
CA MET A 52 0.66 -7.06 -20.23
C MET A 52 0.69 -5.59 -20.62
N VAL A 53 1.47 -4.81 -19.85
CA VAL A 53 1.70 -3.39 -20.11
C VAL A 53 3.19 -3.13 -20.06
N VAL A 54 3.72 -2.50 -21.09
CA VAL A 54 5.13 -2.09 -21.16
C VAL A 54 5.21 -0.59 -20.93
N HIS A 55 5.98 -0.20 -19.91
CA HIS A 55 6.30 1.20 -19.64
C HIS A 55 7.71 1.50 -20.15
N LEU A 56 7.82 2.41 -21.12
CA LEU A 56 9.10 2.86 -21.68
C LEU A 56 9.41 4.27 -21.17
N ALA A 57 10.57 4.42 -20.53
CA ALA A 57 11.16 5.71 -20.20
C ALA A 57 12.46 5.87 -20.99
N ALA A 58 12.48 6.78 -21.96
CA ALA A 58 13.63 7.01 -22.82
C ALA A 58 13.72 8.49 -23.23
N ASP A 59 14.92 8.92 -23.62
CA ASP A 59 15.15 10.19 -24.30
C ASP A 59 14.69 10.06 -25.76
N MET A 60 13.52 10.60 -26.06
CA MET A 60 12.88 10.46 -27.37
C MET A 60 13.69 11.12 -28.49
N ASP A 61 14.55 12.10 -28.18
CA ASP A 61 15.38 12.79 -29.18
C ASP A 61 16.57 11.93 -29.62
N LYS A 62 16.98 10.96 -28.79
CA LYS A 62 18.08 10.03 -29.08
C LYS A 62 17.60 8.68 -29.57
N LEU A 63 16.30 8.41 -29.49
CA LEU A 63 15.75 7.12 -29.87
C LEU A 63 15.56 7.06 -31.39
N PRO A 64 16.22 6.13 -32.10
CA PRO A 64 15.98 5.97 -33.52
C PRO A 64 14.62 5.27 -33.74
N GLY A 65 13.76 5.88 -34.55
CA GLY A 65 12.52 5.24 -35.03
C GLY A 65 11.36 5.23 -34.02
N ASP A 66 10.41 4.31 -34.23
CA ASP A 66 9.23 4.17 -33.36
C ASP A 66 9.58 3.32 -32.12
N PRO A 67 9.47 3.86 -30.89
CA PRO A 67 9.72 3.11 -29.67
C PRO A 67 8.85 1.85 -29.48
N ALA A 68 7.73 1.76 -30.18
CA ALA A 68 6.85 0.59 -30.13
C ALA A 68 7.35 -0.60 -30.97
N GLU A 69 8.23 -0.37 -31.95
CA GLU A 69 8.64 -1.37 -32.95
C GLU A 69 9.28 -2.63 -32.33
N PRO A 70 10.22 -2.54 -31.38
CA PRO A 70 10.84 -3.75 -30.79
C PRO A 70 9.82 -4.65 -30.08
N TRP A 71 8.78 -4.05 -29.51
CA TRP A 71 7.74 -4.78 -28.78
C TRP A 71 6.78 -5.51 -29.72
N ALA A 72 6.55 -4.97 -30.92
CA ALA A 72 5.74 -5.66 -31.93
C ALA A 72 6.38 -6.99 -32.35
N GLN A 73 7.71 -7.08 -32.35
CA GLN A 73 8.45 -8.31 -32.66
C GLN A 73 8.35 -9.37 -31.56
N MET A 74 7.97 -8.99 -30.34
CA MET A 74 7.80 -9.90 -29.20
C MET A 74 6.39 -10.49 -29.10
N LEU A 75 5.45 -10.03 -29.93
CA LEU A 75 4.07 -10.53 -29.90
C LEU A 75 3.99 -11.94 -30.51
N PRO A 76 3.15 -12.83 -29.94
CA PRO A 76 2.86 -14.11 -30.55
C PRO A 76 2.26 -13.96 -31.96
N SER A 77 2.50 -14.95 -32.83
CA SER A 77 1.93 -14.99 -34.18
C SER A 77 0.40 -14.79 -34.17
N GLY A 78 -0.09 -13.89 -34.99
CA GLY A 78 -1.52 -13.57 -35.09
C GLY A 78 -2.04 -12.54 -34.08
N VAL A 79 -1.18 -12.05 -33.17
CA VAL A 79 -1.52 -10.94 -32.27
C VAL A 79 -1.03 -9.63 -32.89
N ASN A 80 -1.96 -8.74 -33.22
CA ASN A 80 -1.64 -7.41 -33.74
C ASN A 80 -1.58 -6.39 -32.60
N PRO A 81 -0.58 -5.50 -32.59
CA PRO A 81 -0.50 -4.43 -31.59
C PRO A 81 -1.69 -3.48 -31.75
N LYS A 82 -2.30 -3.10 -30.61
CA LYS A 82 -3.37 -2.10 -30.57
C LYS A 82 -2.95 -0.95 -29.68
N ARG A 83 -3.09 0.28 -30.19
CA ARG A 83 -2.88 1.49 -29.39
C ARG A 83 -4.14 1.78 -28.59
N ILE A 84 -4.19 1.30 -27.36
CA ILE A 84 -5.32 1.47 -26.44
C ILE A 84 -4.84 2.34 -25.27
N LYS A 85 -5.70 3.26 -24.81
CA LYS A 85 -5.43 3.98 -23.57
C LYS A 85 -5.49 2.99 -22.41
N LEU A 86 -4.44 2.93 -21.60
CA LEU A 86 -4.42 2.07 -20.43
C LEU A 86 -5.60 2.41 -19.50
N SER A 87 -6.46 1.44 -19.26
CA SER A 87 -7.55 1.54 -18.30
C SER A 87 -7.07 0.98 -16.97
N VAL A 88 -6.81 1.85 -16.00
CA VAL A 88 -6.45 1.46 -14.64
C VAL A 88 -7.70 1.60 -13.76
N THR A 89 -8.16 0.48 -13.22
CA THR A 89 -9.19 0.50 -12.19
C THR A 89 -8.54 0.91 -10.87
N PRO A 90 -8.98 2.00 -10.22
CA PRO A 90 -8.41 2.41 -8.95
C PRO A 90 -8.82 1.44 -7.84
N ASP A 91 -7.93 1.20 -6.88
CA ASP A 91 -8.14 0.20 -5.83
C ASP A 91 -9.39 0.48 -4.99
N TRP A 92 -9.69 1.75 -4.73
CA TRP A 92 -10.89 2.13 -3.96
C TRP A 92 -12.20 1.65 -4.59
N ALA A 93 -12.25 1.47 -5.91
CA ALA A 93 -13.42 0.93 -6.60
C ALA A 93 -13.59 -0.57 -6.37
N LEU A 94 -12.51 -1.26 -6.01
CA LEU A 94 -12.50 -2.67 -5.65
C LEU A 94 -12.70 -2.86 -4.14
N LEU A 95 -12.47 -1.85 -3.30
CA LEU A 95 -12.65 -1.99 -1.86
C LEU A 95 -14.14 -2.12 -1.48
N ALA A 96 -14.48 -3.18 -0.74
CA ALA A 96 -15.78 -3.30 -0.10
C ALA A 96 -16.05 -2.08 0.81
N PRO A 97 -17.24 -1.45 0.72
CA PRO A 97 -17.57 -0.27 1.50
C PRO A 97 -17.57 -0.57 3.00
N PRO A 98 -17.29 0.41 3.88
CA PRO A 98 -17.17 0.18 5.32
C PRO A 98 -18.40 -0.51 5.95
N CYS A 99 -19.61 -0.23 5.45
CA CYS A 99 -20.86 -0.84 5.92
C CYS A 99 -20.95 -2.35 5.65
N GLU A 100 -20.22 -2.87 4.66
CA GLU A 100 -20.21 -4.28 4.27
C GLU A 100 -19.04 -5.07 4.90
N GLN A 101 -18.14 -4.38 5.59
CA GLN A 101 -16.98 -5.00 6.23
C GLN A 101 -17.36 -5.66 7.56
N LYS A 102 -17.80 -6.93 7.49
CA LYS A 102 -18.19 -7.72 8.68
C LYS A 102 -17.06 -7.88 9.72
N ASN A 103 -15.80 -7.86 9.28
CA ASN A 103 -14.60 -8.01 10.13
C ASN A 103 -13.54 -6.95 9.77
N GLY A 104 -13.84 -5.65 10.00
CA GLY A 104 -12.97 -4.52 9.64
C GLY A 104 -11.73 -4.32 10.52
N SER A 105 -11.53 -5.15 11.55
CA SER A 105 -10.37 -5.07 12.44
C SER A 105 -9.99 -6.45 12.97
N CYS A 106 -8.69 -6.69 13.16
CA CYS A 106 -8.16 -7.94 13.69
C CYS A 106 -6.92 -7.65 14.54
N VAL A 107 -6.77 -8.39 15.63
CA VAL A 107 -5.56 -8.39 16.46
C VAL A 107 -5.01 -9.80 16.45
N VAL A 108 -3.72 -9.93 16.16
CA VAL A 108 -3.03 -11.21 16.04
C VAL A 108 -1.84 -11.22 16.98
N GLY A 109 -1.77 -12.21 17.86
CA GLY A 109 -0.59 -12.47 18.68
C GLY A 109 0.46 -13.22 17.86
N LEU A 110 1.70 -12.75 17.91
CA LEU A 110 2.85 -13.40 17.27
C LEU A 110 3.88 -13.72 18.36
N GLY A 111 4.08 -15.00 18.65
CA GLY A 111 4.98 -15.43 19.73
C GLY A 111 6.47 -15.22 19.45
N CYS A 112 6.83 -14.84 18.23
CA CYS A 112 8.22 -14.63 17.80
C CYS A 112 8.68 -13.17 17.84
N ILE A 113 7.87 -12.25 18.38
CA ILE A 113 8.18 -10.82 18.44
C ILE A 113 7.97 -10.27 19.85
N GLU A 114 8.87 -9.38 20.25
CA GLU A 114 8.77 -8.65 21.53
C GLU A 114 8.09 -7.29 21.38
N SER A 115 7.78 -6.90 20.14
CA SER A 115 7.18 -5.61 19.80
C SER A 115 5.80 -5.78 19.15
N SER A 116 5.01 -4.73 19.19
CA SER A 116 3.70 -4.65 18.53
C SER A 116 3.76 -3.84 17.24
N PHE A 117 2.82 -4.08 16.33
CA PHE A 117 2.63 -3.34 15.09
C PHE A 117 1.18 -2.91 14.97
N LEU A 118 0.94 -1.71 14.46
CA LEU A 118 -0.40 -1.19 14.20
C LEU A 118 -0.49 -0.69 12.77
N CYS A 119 -1.61 -1.00 12.13
CA CYS A 119 -2.05 -0.36 10.90
C CYS A 119 -3.53 -0.02 11.09
N GLN A 120 -3.86 1.25 11.04
CA GLN A 120 -5.23 1.73 11.06
C GLN A 120 -5.47 2.57 9.81
N THR A 121 -6.64 2.43 9.20
CA THR A 121 -7.03 3.19 8.02
C THR A 121 -8.34 3.92 8.24
N THR A 122 -8.52 5.02 7.50
CA THR A 122 -9.78 5.74 7.37
C THR A 122 -9.94 6.23 5.94
N GLY A 123 -11.15 6.63 5.53
CA GLY A 123 -11.38 7.21 4.20
C GLY A 123 -10.57 8.49 3.97
N CYS A 124 -10.10 8.68 2.74
CA CYS A 124 -9.31 9.83 2.31
C CYS A 124 -9.64 10.24 0.86
N LEU A 125 -8.96 11.27 0.38
CA LEU A 125 -8.99 11.74 -0.99
C LEU A 125 -8.69 10.59 -1.96
N ARG A 126 -9.38 10.55 -3.10
CA ARG A 126 -9.29 9.48 -4.12
C ARG A 126 -8.58 9.92 -5.41
N ASP A 127 -8.16 11.18 -5.47
CA ASP A 127 -7.60 11.81 -6.66
C ASP A 127 -6.22 12.40 -6.35
N PHE A 128 -5.26 12.13 -7.24
CA PHE A 128 -3.91 12.68 -7.18
C PHE A 128 -3.87 14.17 -7.55
N SER A 129 -4.87 14.67 -8.27
CA SER A 129 -4.99 16.08 -8.64
C SER A 129 -5.86 16.89 -7.68
N HIS A 130 -6.28 16.30 -6.55
CA HIS A 130 -7.12 17.00 -5.58
C HIS A 130 -6.37 18.20 -4.97
N PRO A 131 -6.98 19.41 -4.90
CA PRO A 131 -6.31 20.61 -4.40
C PRO A 131 -5.80 20.47 -2.96
N ASP A 132 -6.52 19.71 -2.13
CA ASP A 132 -6.13 19.48 -0.73
C ASP A 132 -5.04 18.41 -0.52
N LEU A 133 -4.64 17.66 -1.57
CA LEU A 133 -3.64 16.61 -1.41
C LEU A 133 -2.27 17.19 -1.01
N ALA A 134 -1.82 18.25 -1.68
CA ALA A 134 -0.54 18.87 -1.38
C ALA A 134 -0.51 19.50 0.04
N PRO A 135 -1.51 20.32 0.46
CA PRO A 135 -1.62 20.78 1.84
C PRO A 135 -1.64 19.63 2.86
N LEU A 136 -2.39 18.55 2.59
CA LEU A 136 -2.44 17.38 3.46
C LEU A 136 -1.07 16.72 3.62
N LEU A 137 -0.35 16.49 2.51
CA LEU A 137 0.99 15.90 2.55
C LEU A 137 1.97 16.75 3.36
N VAL A 138 1.96 18.08 3.17
CA VAL A 138 2.80 19.01 3.95
C VAL A 138 2.46 18.95 5.44
N PHE A 139 1.17 18.93 5.77
CA PHE A 139 0.73 18.81 7.16
C PHE A 139 1.19 17.50 7.80
N LEU A 140 1.00 16.37 7.12
CA LEU A 140 1.41 15.05 7.61
C LEU A 140 2.94 14.93 7.71
N GLN A 141 3.69 15.52 6.78
CA GLN A 141 5.14 15.59 6.84
C GLN A 141 5.60 16.41 8.04
N TYR A 142 4.96 17.56 8.32
CA TYR A 142 5.27 18.36 9.50
C TYR A 142 5.08 17.57 10.80
N LEU A 143 4.03 16.74 10.88
CA LEU A 143 3.79 15.90 12.05
C LEU A 143 4.84 14.80 12.22
N THR A 144 5.26 14.20 11.10
CA THR A 144 6.04 12.95 11.10
C THR A 144 7.55 13.12 10.88
N GLN A 145 8.00 14.29 10.43
CA GLN A 145 9.42 14.59 10.21
C GLN A 145 10.29 14.39 11.47
N LEU A 146 11.60 14.27 11.24
CA LEU A 146 12.60 14.25 12.31
C LEU A 146 12.45 15.49 13.20
N GLU A 147 12.54 15.32 14.52
CA GLU A 147 12.29 16.38 15.52
C GLU A 147 10.87 16.99 15.49
N GLY A 148 9.97 16.44 14.66
CA GLY A 148 8.57 16.83 14.59
C GLY A 148 7.76 16.37 15.83
N PRO A 149 6.48 16.77 15.91
CA PRO A 149 5.61 16.44 17.04
C PRO A 149 5.55 14.94 17.36
N MET A 150 5.40 14.08 16.36
CA MET A 150 5.36 12.63 16.57
C MET A 150 6.73 12.05 16.88
N TRP A 151 7.80 12.61 16.31
CA TRP A 151 9.15 12.20 16.67
C TRP A 151 9.39 12.38 18.17
N ARG A 152 9.14 13.59 18.68
CA ARG A 152 9.43 13.93 20.09
C ARG A 152 8.57 13.16 21.08
N GLN A 153 7.27 13.05 20.79
CA GLN A 153 6.30 12.51 21.76
C GLN A 153 6.08 11.00 21.63
N ILE A 154 6.32 10.39 20.46
CA ILE A 154 6.17 8.94 20.28
C ILE A 154 7.54 8.26 20.33
N ARG A 155 8.46 8.67 19.45
CA ARG A 155 9.79 8.02 19.37
C ARG A 155 10.73 8.49 20.48
N GLY A 156 10.77 9.78 20.79
CA GLY A 156 11.59 10.36 21.85
C GLY A 156 11.23 9.83 23.23
N GLN A 157 9.97 9.44 23.44
CA GLN A 157 9.49 8.77 24.67
C GLN A 157 9.67 7.23 24.63
N GLY A 158 10.21 6.69 23.54
CA GLY A 158 10.43 5.24 23.40
C GLY A 158 9.16 4.40 23.24
N LEU A 159 8.01 5.00 22.88
CA LEU A 159 6.72 4.28 22.75
C LEU A 159 6.65 3.47 21.44
N SER A 160 7.23 4.00 20.37
CA SER A 160 7.35 3.30 19.09
C SER A 160 8.57 3.75 18.31
N TYR A 161 9.25 2.79 17.69
CA TYR A 161 10.44 3.06 16.89
C TYR A 161 10.11 3.81 15.59
N GLY A 162 9.05 3.39 14.89
CA GLY A 162 8.59 3.99 13.64
C GLY A 162 7.12 4.36 13.71
N TYR A 163 6.77 5.48 13.09
CA TYR A 163 5.41 5.96 12.97
C TYR A 163 5.25 6.60 11.59
N SER A 164 4.07 6.49 10.99
CA SER A 164 3.77 7.18 9.73
C SER A 164 2.28 7.48 9.61
N ILE A 165 1.97 8.61 8.97
CA ILE A 165 0.62 8.93 8.52
C ILE A 165 0.70 9.31 7.04
N LEU A 166 0.02 8.55 6.18
CA LEU A 166 0.20 8.64 4.73
C LEU A 166 -1.12 8.47 3.98
N PRO A 167 -1.51 9.42 3.11
CA PRO A 167 -2.66 9.25 2.24
C PRO A 167 -2.27 8.37 1.04
N ARG A 168 -3.19 7.50 0.63
CA ARG A 168 -3.09 6.64 -0.56
C ARG A 168 -4.27 6.94 -1.49
N PRO A 169 -4.16 7.91 -2.41
CA PRO A 169 -5.27 8.29 -3.29
C PRO A 169 -5.82 7.14 -4.13
N ASN A 170 -4.95 6.26 -4.64
CA ASN A 170 -5.38 5.07 -5.40
C ASN A 170 -6.33 4.17 -4.61
N GLU A 171 -6.11 4.05 -3.30
CA GLU A 171 -6.94 3.27 -2.37
C GLU A 171 -8.05 4.10 -1.73
N GLY A 172 -8.00 5.42 -1.84
CA GLY A 172 -8.92 6.33 -1.16
C GLY A 172 -8.83 6.24 0.36
N LEU A 173 -7.66 5.91 0.91
CA LEU A 173 -7.43 5.66 2.34
C LEU A 173 -6.31 6.52 2.91
N LEU A 174 -6.42 6.86 4.20
CA LEU A 174 -5.38 7.47 5.02
C LEU A 174 -4.90 6.43 6.02
N TYR A 175 -3.60 6.16 6.03
CA TYR A 175 -2.97 5.17 6.90
C TYR A 175 -2.36 5.84 8.11
N LEU A 176 -2.54 5.26 9.29
CA LEU A 176 -1.71 5.44 10.48
C LEU A 176 -1.00 4.10 10.74
N ALA A 177 0.33 4.10 10.72
CA ALA A 177 1.12 2.92 11.03
C ALA A 177 2.06 3.18 12.21
N LEU A 178 2.16 2.21 13.11
CA LEU A 178 3.18 2.15 14.17
C LEU A 178 4.01 0.89 13.97
N TYR A 179 5.33 1.07 13.90
CA TYR A 179 6.29 0.02 13.59
C TYR A 179 7.19 -0.23 14.79
N ARG A 180 7.31 -1.50 15.20
CA ARG A 180 8.07 -1.94 16.39
C ARG A 180 7.75 -1.07 17.60
N SER A 181 6.48 -1.06 17.99
CA SER A 181 6.01 -0.35 19.16
C SER A 181 6.19 -1.19 20.42
N THR A 182 6.88 -0.64 21.41
CA THR A 182 7.02 -1.21 22.76
C THR A 182 5.72 -1.04 23.55
N ASN A 183 4.99 0.07 23.32
CA ASN A 183 3.68 0.33 23.90
C ASN A 183 2.74 0.94 22.86
N CYS A 184 2.05 0.07 22.12
CA CYS A 184 1.17 0.45 21.01
C CYS A 184 -0.01 1.32 21.46
N VAL A 185 -0.59 1.01 22.62
CA VAL A 185 -1.74 1.75 23.16
C VAL A 185 -1.34 3.17 23.54
N ALA A 186 -0.20 3.34 24.21
CA ALA A 186 0.32 4.67 24.56
C ALA A 186 0.71 5.47 23.31
N ALA A 187 1.44 4.86 22.38
CA ALA A 187 1.82 5.51 21.12
C ALA A 187 0.60 5.98 20.31
N TYR A 188 -0.47 5.17 20.25
CA TYR A 188 -1.71 5.54 19.59
C TYR A 188 -2.43 6.71 20.28
N LYS A 189 -2.49 6.70 21.61
CA LYS A 189 -3.08 7.80 22.39
C LYS A 189 -2.32 9.10 22.15
N GLU A 190 -1.00 9.06 22.14
CA GLU A 190 -0.17 10.24 21.83
C GLU A 190 -0.37 10.73 20.40
N ALA A 191 -0.40 9.83 19.41
CA ALA A 191 -0.70 10.19 18.03
C ALA A 191 -2.04 10.93 17.90
N ARG A 192 -3.10 10.41 18.55
CA ARG A 192 -4.42 11.06 18.62
C ARG A 192 -4.34 12.44 19.28
N ASN A 193 -3.65 12.55 20.41
CA ASN A 193 -3.54 13.80 21.16
C ASN A 193 -2.83 14.89 20.33
N ILE A 194 -1.77 14.53 19.61
CA ILE A 194 -1.05 15.43 18.70
C ILE A 194 -1.99 15.94 17.60
N LEU A 195 -2.71 15.04 16.94
CA LEU A 195 -3.63 15.38 15.85
C LEU A 195 -4.76 16.30 16.33
N VAL A 196 -5.43 15.94 17.43
CA VAL A 196 -6.48 16.76 18.05
C VAL A 196 -5.91 18.13 18.42
N ARG A 197 -4.70 18.18 18.99
CA ARG A 197 -4.08 19.46 19.37
C ARG A 197 -3.84 20.36 18.15
N MET A 198 -3.36 19.80 17.06
CA MET A 198 -3.04 20.55 15.85
C MET A 198 -4.29 21.05 15.12
N ILE A 199 -5.34 20.21 15.05
CA ILE A 199 -6.59 20.54 14.35
C ILE A 199 -7.41 21.56 15.13
N TYR A 200 -7.59 21.38 16.44
CA TYR A 200 -8.56 22.18 17.22
C TYR A 200 -7.98 23.48 17.79
N TYR A 201 -6.66 23.58 18.01
CA TYR A 201 -6.07 24.77 18.65
C TYR A 201 -5.38 25.73 17.67
N ASN A 202 -5.66 25.62 16.36
CA ASN A 202 -5.15 26.52 15.31
C ASN A 202 -3.63 26.78 15.35
N ASN A 203 -2.86 25.86 15.93
CA ASN A 203 -1.42 26.02 16.10
C ASN A 203 -0.62 25.76 14.83
N ILE A 204 -1.29 25.48 13.70
CA ILE A 204 -0.66 25.15 12.43
C ILE A 204 0.17 26.33 11.92
N HIS A 205 -0.35 27.56 11.97
CA HIS A 205 0.38 28.75 11.49
C HIS A 205 1.61 29.11 12.35
N SER A 206 1.52 28.97 13.67
CA SER A 206 2.64 29.23 14.59
C SER A 206 3.70 28.12 14.51
N ALA A 207 3.28 26.87 14.32
CA ALA A 207 4.10 25.70 14.14
C ALA A 207 4.93 25.73 12.83
N MET A 208 4.30 26.03 11.70
CA MET A 208 5.00 26.08 10.40
C MET A 208 6.06 27.20 10.37
N ARG A 209 5.79 28.35 11.01
CA ARG A 209 6.75 29.47 11.08
C ARG A 209 8.02 29.16 11.89
N ARG A 210 7.97 28.20 12.83
CA ARG A 210 9.13 27.78 13.63
C ARG A 210 10.03 26.80 12.87
N SER A 211 9.48 26.01 11.95
CA SER A 211 10.24 25.05 11.13
C SER A 211 11.14 25.73 10.09
N ASN A 212 10.84 26.97 9.68
CA ASN A 212 11.64 27.73 8.70
C ASN A 212 12.75 28.59 9.33
N ARG A 213 12.98 28.48 10.65
CA ARG A 213 13.99 29.28 11.37
C ARG A 213 15.16 28.44 11.91
N SER A 214 15.26 27.18 11.51
CA SER A 214 16.37 26.27 11.85
C SER A 214 17.22 25.97 10.63
#